data_AF-X1D8E1-F1
#
_entry.id   AF-X1D8E1-F1
#
_cell.length_a   1.000
_cell.length_b   1.000
_cell.length_c   1.000
_cell.angle_alpha   90.00
_cell.angle_beta   90.00
_cell.angle_gamma   90.00
#
_symmetry.space_group_name_H-M   'P 1'
#
loop_
_entity.id
_entity.type
_entity.pdbx_description
1 polymer ?
#
loop_
_entity_poly.entity_id
_entity_poly.type
_entity_poly.pdbx_seq_one_letter_code
_entity_poly.pdbx_strand_id
1 'polypeptide(L)'
;MDKPNQIPDWENSKIFNINKEPAHSTLISFDSLENLKKNREESQYYISLNGIWKFNWVKKPADRPVNFYDVKYEIQDWDEIDVPSNWQIRGYGIPIYTNVKYPYSINIKDVPKVDHNYNPVGSYRKNFKIPLNWKGREVFIHFAGVKSAFYIWINGQKVGYSQ
;
A
#
# COMPACT_ATOMS: atom_id res chain seq x y z
N MET A 1 16.20 -4.56 -8.23
CA MET A 1 16.02 -5.15 -9.56
C MET A 1 15.41 -6.52 -9.37
N ASP A 2 14.15 -6.70 -9.80
CA ASP A 2 13.51 -8.02 -9.80
C ASP A 2 14.22 -8.88 -10.86
N LYS A 3 14.73 -10.05 -10.47
CA LYS A 3 15.45 -10.94 -11.37
C LYS A 3 14.46 -11.60 -12.34
N PRO A 4 14.77 -11.75 -13.64
CA PRO A 4 13.83 -12.15 -14.69
C PRO A 4 13.29 -13.60 -14.64
N ASN A 5 13.36 -14.29 -13.50
CA ASN A 5 12.82 -15.66 -13.30
C ASN A 5 12.27 -15.90 -11.89
N GLN A 6 12.01 -14.84 -11.12
CA GLN A 6 11.48 -14.97 -9.77
C GLN A 6 9.95 -14.88 -9.80
N ILE A 7 9.27 -15.89 -9.24
CA ILE A 7 7.83 -15.85 -8.98
C ILE A 7 7.54 -14.61 -8.12
N PRO A 8 6.63 -13.72 -8.55
CA PRO A 8 6.28 -12.55 -7.75
C PRO A 8 5.74 -12.95 -6.37
N ASP A 9 5.99 -12.15 -5.33
CA ASP A 9 5.56 -12.50 -3.96
C ASP A 9 4.03 -12.73 -3.87
N TRP A 10 3.24 -12.01 -4.67
CA TRP A 10 1.78 -12.16 -4.77
C TRP A 10 1.29 -13.43 -5.49
N GLU A 11 2.18 -14.23 -6.07
CA GLU A 11 1.89 -15.60 -6.55
C GLU A 11 2.63 -16.67 -5.71
N ASN A 12 3.10 -16.32 -4.51
CA ASN A 12 3.78 -17.24 -3.62
C ASN A 12 3.06 -17.31 -2.27
N SER A 13 2.25 -18.34 -2.06
CA SER A 13 1.48 -18.53 -0.82
C SER A 13 2.34 -18.71 0.44
N LYS A 14 3.65 -18.98 0.29
CA LYS A 14 4.59 -19.03 1.42
C LYS A 14 5.07 -17.65 1.86
N ILE A 15 4.86 -16.62 1.04
CA ILE A 15 5.24 -15.23 1.32
C ILE A 15 3.95 -14.41 1.44
N PHE A 16 3.59 -14.08 2.67
CA PHE A 16 2.41 -13.24 2.96
C PHE A 16 2.78 -11.91 3.63
N ASN A 17 4.03 -11.77 4.07
CA ASN A 17 4.59 -10.51 4.56
C ASN A 17 6.11 -10.48 4.35
N ILE A 18 6.65 -9.28 4.21
CA ILE A 18 8.09 -9.00 4.26
C ILE A 18 8.28 -7.76 5.12
N ASN A 19 9.11 -7.85 6.17
CA ASN A 19 9.45 -6.75 7.09
C ASN A 19 8.24 -6.06 7.73
N LYS A 20 7.21 -6.84 8.09
CA LYS A 20 6.04 -6.38 8.84
C LYS A 20 6.23 -6.75 10.31
N GLU A 21 5.94 -5.81 11.20
CA GLU A 21 5.96 -6.08 12.65
C GLU A 21 4.94 -7.17 13.04
N PRO A 22 5.22 -7.96 14.09
CA PRO A 22 4.28 -8.94 14.63
C PRO A 22 2.94 -8.28 15.01
N ALA A 23 1.85 -9.04 14.86
CA ALA A 23 0.54 -8.56 15.28
C ALA A 23 0.50 -8.29 16.79
N HIS A 24 -0.07 -7.15 17.17
CA HIS A 24 -0.27 -6.74 18.55
C HIS A 24 -1.59 -5.95 18.70
N SER A 25 -2.03 -5.70 19.93
CA SER A 25 -3.20 -4.85 20.21
C SER A 25 -2.99 -3.43 19.70
N THR A 26 -4.05 -2.72 19.34
CA THR A 26 -3.93 -1.32 18.88
C THR A 26 -3.30 -0.44 19.98
N LEU A 27 -2.21 0.25 19.63
CA LEU A 27 -1.46 1.12 20.53
C LEU A 27 -1.10 2.42 19.81
N ILE A 28 -1.13 3.52 20.54
CA ILE A 28 -0.52 4.78 20.13
C ILE A 28 0.21 5.37 21.33
N SER A 29 1.38 5.97 21.11
CA SER A 29 2.09 6.66 22.18
C SER A 29 1.45 8.01 22.46
N PHE A 30 1.36 8.40 23.72
CA PHE A 30 1.09 9.78 24.14
C PHE A 30 2.23 10.26 25.03
N ASP A 31 2.35 11.57 25.17
CA ASP A 31 3.39 12.27 25.94
C ASP A 31 3.05 12.44 27.42
N SER A 32 1.80 12.23 27.82
CA SER A 32 1.35 12.34 29.21
C SER A 32 0.15 11.45 29.50
N LEU A 33 -0.07 11.16 30.79
CA LEU A 33 -1.24 10.42 31.26
C LEU A 33 -2.56 11.17 30.99
N GLU A 34 -2.51 12.51 30.99
CA GLU A 34 -3.69 13.34 30.69
C GLU A 34 -4.11 13.17 29.23
N ASN A 35 -3.13 13.15 28.31
CA ASN A 35 -3.38 12.98 26.89
C ASN A 35 -3.85 11.57 26.50
N LEU A 36 -3.68 10.55 27.36
CA LEU A 36 -4.20 9.20 27.12
C LEU A 36 -5.72 9.12 26.95
N LYS A 37 -6.47 10.12 27.44
CA LYS A 37 -7.93 10.17 27.32
C LYS A 37 -8.40 10.71 25.95
N LYS A 38 -7.49 11.26 25.14
CA LYS A 38 -7.80 11.83 23.83
C LYS A 38 -7.91 10.75 22.76
N ASN A 39 -8.45 11.11 21.59
CA ASN A 39 -8.40 10.22 20.44
C ASN A 39 -6.95 10.00 19.99
N ARG A 40 -6.67 8.84 19.39
CA ARG A 40 -5.31 8.49 18.93
C ARG A 40 -4.75 9.50 17.93
N GLU A 41 -5.63 10.10 17.12
CA GLU A 41 -5.29 11.08 16.10
C GLU A 41 -4.82 12.41 16.69
N GLU A 42 -5.14 12.66 17.96
CA GLU A 42 -4.74 13.87 18.70
C GLU A 42 -3.38 13.72 19.38
N SER A 43 -2.74 12.55 19.30
CA SER A 43 -1.38 12.37 19.81
C SER A 43 -0.37 13.18 18.99
N GLN A 44 0.55 13.86 19.66
CA GLN A 44 1.71 14.50 19.00
C GLN A 44 2.66 13.51 18.31
N TYR A 45 2.50 12.21 18.58
CA TYR A 45 3.23 11.11 17.94
C TYR A 45 2.40 10.41 16.85
N TYR A 46 1.33 11.05 16.38
CA TYR A 46 0.51 10.57 15.28
C TYR A 46 0.52 11.57 14.12
N ILE A 47 0.70 11.06 12.90
CA ILE A 47 0.46 11.81 11.66
C ILE A 47 -0.41 10.95 10.76
N SER A 48 -1.55 11.49 10.35
CA SER A 48 -2.35 10.87 9.30
C SER A 48 -1.68 11.10 7.95
N LEU A 49 -1.57 10.04 7.15
CA LEU A 49 -1.22 10.13 5.73
C LEU A 49 -2.46 10.08 4.84
N ASN A 50 -3.68 10.18 5.40
CA ASN A 50 -4.90 10.31 4.61
C ASN A 50 -4.92 11.63 3.81
N GLY A 51 -5.83 11.71 2.85
CA GLY A 51 -5.99 12.85 1.94
C GLY A 51 -5.50 12.52 0.54
N ILE A 52 -5.03 13.52 -0.19
CA ILE A 52 -4.73 13.38 -1.62
C ILE A 52 -3.33 12.78 -1.85
N TRP A 53 -3.27 11.74 -2.69
CA TRP A 53 -2.05 11.07 -3.16
C TRP A 53 -1.96 11.16 -4.68
N LYS A 54 -0.73 11.21 -5.21
CA LYS A 54 -0.52 11.00 -6.65
C LYS A 54 -0.79 9.53 -6.98
N PHE A 55 -1.49 9.29 -8.07
CA PHE A 55 -2.02 7.99 -8.40
C PHE A 55 -1.87 7.67 -9.89
N ASN A 56 -1.44 6.45 -10.17
CA ASN A 56 -1.41 5.90 -11.51
C ASN A 56 -2.05 4.52 -11.50
N TRP A 57 -2.99 4.29 -12.42
CA TRP A 57 -3.66 3.01 -12.57
C TRP A 57 -3.31 2.39 -13.92
N VAL A 58 -3.02 1.09 -13.90
CA VAL A 58 -2.84 0.29 -15.11
C VAL A 58 -3.62 -1.02 -15.04
N LYS A 59 -4.01 -1.54 -16.20
CA LYS A 59 -4.82 -2.76 -16.32
C LYS A 59 -4.06 -4.03 -15.93
N LYS A 60 -2.75 -4.06 -16.16
CA LYS A 60 -1.89 -5.23 -15.93
C LYS A 60 -0.53 -4.87 -15.32
N PRO A 61 0.12 -5.77 -14.57
CA PRO A 61 1.35 -5.46 -13.85
C PRO A 61 2.53 -5.08 -14.75
N ALA A 62 2.57 -5.59 -15.98
CA ALA A 62 3.61 -5.28 -16.96
C ALA A 62 3.63 -3.81 -17.40
N ASP A 63 2.48 -3.13 -17.31
CA ASP A 63 2.35 -1.73 -17.76
C ASP A 63 2.64 -0.73 -16.64
N ARG A 64 2.85 -1.20 -15.41
CA ARG A 64 3.04 -0.32 -14.24
C ARG A 64 4.35 0.47 -14.37
N PRO A 65 4.42 1.69 -13.80
CA PRO A 65 5.65 2.46 -13.75
C PRO A 65 6.66 1.81 -12.79
N VAL A 66 7.50 0.90 -13.30
CA VAL A 66 8.36 0.02 -12.48
C VAL A 66 9.34 0.76 -11.56
N ASN A 67 9.71 1.99 -11.89
CA ASN A 67 10.69 2.80 -11.15
C ASN A 67 10.06 3.96 -10.37
N PHE A 68 8.72 3.98 -10.21
CA PHE A 68 8.01 5.10 -9.56
C PHE A 68 8.43 5.39 -8.11
N TYR A 69 9.03 4.39 -7.45
CA TYR A 69 9.52 4.51 -6.09
C TYR A 69 10.79 5.37 -5.98
N ASP A 70 11.53 5.58 -7.08
CA ASP A 70 12.69 6.47 -7.10
C ASP A 70 12.25 7.90 -6.78
N VAL A 71 12.95 8.54 -5.84
CA VAL A 71 12.69 9.93 -5.43
C VAL A 71 12.80 10.92 -6.59
N LYS A 72 13.61 10.60 -7.61
CA LYS A 72 13.78 11.42 -8.82
C LYS A 72 12.78 11.12 -9.93
N TYR A 73 11.94 10.09 -9.78
CA TYR A 73 10.94 9.76 -10.79
C TYR A 73 9.91 10.88 -10.92
N GLU A 74 9.58 11.26 -12.14
CA GLU A 74 8.61 12.30 -12.45
C GLU A 74 7.17 11.76 -12.40
N ILE A 75 6.28 12.47 -11.70
CA ILE A 75 4.87 12.07 -11.45
C ILE A 75 3.90 13.23 -11.71
N GLN A 76 4.34 14.26 -12.43
CA GLN A 76 3.56 15.48 -12.66
C GLN A 76 2.28 15.14 -13.42
N ASP A 77 2.37 14.21 -14.38
CA ASP A 77 1.25 13.76 -15.21
C ASP A 77 0.36 12.72 -14.51
N TRP A 78 0.62 12.40 -13.24
CA TRP A 78 -0.23 11.47 -12.50
C TRP A 78 -1.46 12.18 -11.96
N ASP A 79 -2.56 11.43 -12.00
CA ASP A 79 -3.82 11.81 -11.37
C ASP A 79 -3.65 11.95 -9.86
N GLU A 80 -4.70 12.47 -9.23
CA GLU A 80 -4.83 12.58 -7.79
C GLU A 80 -6.00 11.73 -7.31
N ILE A 81 -5.81 11.02 -6.19
CA ILE A 81 -6.84 10.20 -5.56
C ILE A 81 -6.88 10.46 -4.06
N ASP A 82 -8.08 10.45 -3.49
CA ASP A 82 -8.27 10.50 -2.05
C ASP A 82 -7.99 9.13 -1.42
N VAL A 83 -7.28 9.14 -0.29
CA VAL A 83 -7.00 7.98 0.54
C VAL A 83 -7.62 8.23 1.92
N PRO A 84 -8.44 7.29 2.44
CA PRO A 84 -8.76 5.98 1.89
C PRO A 84 -9.89 6.01 0.84
N SER A 85 -9.77 5.22 -0.22
CA SER A 85 -10.85 4.95 -1.17
C SER A 85 -10.62 3.62 -1.90
N ASN A 86 -11.66 3.09 -2.54
CA ASN A 86 -11.52 2.06 -3.56
C ASN A 86 -11.47 2.77 -4.92
N TRP A 87 -10.41 2.54 -5.71
CA TRP A 87 -10.21 3.25 -6.98
C TRP A 87 -11.35 3.04 -7.99
N GLN A 88 -12.09 1.92 -7.90
CA GLN A 88 -13.24 1.65 -8.76
C GLN A 88 -14.37 2.67 -8.57
N ILE A 89 -14.51 3.22 -7.37
CA ILE A 89 -15.49 4.28 -7.06
C ILE A 89 -14.97 5.66 -7.50
N ARG A 90 -13.70 5.73 -7.91
CA ARG A 90 -13.02 6.93 -8.44
C ARG A 90 -12.82 6.88 -9.95
N GLY A 91 -13.47 5.94 -10.64
CA GLY A 91 -13.47 5.85 -12.10
C GLY A 91 -12.40 4.93 -12.70
N TYR A 92 -11.61 4.23 -11.90
CA TYR A 92 -10.54 3.36 -12.39
C TYR A 92 -10.97 1.89 -12.42
N GLY A 93 -10.87 1.25 -13.58
CA GLY A 93 -11.30 -0.14 -13.76
C GLY A 93 -12.80 -0.33 -13.53
N ILE A 94 -13.21 -1.53 -13.10
CA ILE A 94 -14.62 -1.87 -12.88
C ILE A 94 -14.82 -2.58 -11.53
N PRO A 95 -15.90 -2.28 -10.79
CA PRO A 95 -16.29 -3.08 -9.64
C PRO A 95 -16.83 -4.44 -10.12
N ILE A 96 -16.43 -5.52 -9.46
CA ILE A 96 -16.86 -6.88 -9.78
C ILE A 96 -17.62 -7.44 -8.58
N TYR A 97 -18.87 -7.85 -8.82
CA TYR A 97 -19.68 -8.58 -7.87
C TYR A 97 -19.86 -10.01 -8.35
N THR A 98 -19.52 -10.98 -7.50
CA THR A 98 -19.79 -12.40 -7.71
C THR A 98 -20.32 -12.98 -6.39
N ASN A 99 -21.20 -13.98 -6.48
CA ASN A 99 -21.71 -14.66 -5.29
C ASN A 99 -20.71 -15.74 -4.80
N VAL A 100 -20.57 -16.83 -5.59
CA VAL A 100 -19.73 -17.99 -5.21
C VAL A 100 -18.43 -18.07 -6.00
N LYS A 101 -18.46 -17.67 -7.27
CA LYS A 101 -17.32 -17.82 -8.18
C LYS A 101 -16.27 -16.76 -7.89
N TYR A 102 -15.00 -17.11 -8.06
CA TYR A 102 -13.95 -16.10 -8.17
C TYR A 102 -14.22 -15.18 -9.37
N PRO A 103 -13.76 -13.90 -9.30
CA PRO A 103 -13.69 -13.04 -10.47
C PRO A 103 -12.95 -13.72 -11.62
N TYR A 104 -13.32 -13.40 -12.86
CA TYR A 104 -12.73 -14.00 -14.07
C TYR A 104 -11.20 -13.83 -14.17
N SER A 105 -10.65 -12.85 -13.45
CA SER A 105 -9.22 -12.55 -13.38
C SER A 105 -8.40 -13.56 -12.55
N ILE A 106 -9.07 -14.46 -11.83
CA ILE A 106 -8.42 -15.49 -11.00
C ILE A 106 -8.62 -16.85 -11.67
N ASN A 107 -7.51 -17.50 -12.03
CA ASN A 107 -7.53 -18.85 -12.54
C ASN A 107 -7.64 -19.87 -11.39
N ILE A 108 -8.82 -20.44 -11.20
CA ILE A 108 -9.09 -21.40 -10.12
C ILE A 108 -8.35 -22.74 -10.26
N LYS A 109 -7.78 -23.05 -11.44
CA LYS A 109 -7.08 -24.32 -11.67
C LYS A 109 -5.64 -24.33 -11.16
N ASP A 110 -5.05 -23.15 -10.94
CA ASP A 110 -3.61 -23.02 -10.66
C ASP A 110 -3.33 -21.92 -9.61
N VAL A 111 -4.15 -21.89 -8.55
CA VAL A 111 -3.97 -20.97 -7.41
C VAL A 111 -2.61 -21.26 -6.73
N PRO A 112 -1.78 -20.24 -6.43
CA PRO A 112 -2.09 -18.81 -6.34
C PRO A 112 -1.83 -17.97 -7.62
N LYS A 113 -1.61 -18.57 -8.79
CA LYS A 113 -1.39 -17.78 -10.02
C LYS A 113 -2.64 -16.99 -10.41
N VAL A 114 -2.42 -15.79 -10.92
CA VAL A 114 -3.50 -14.89 -11.38
C VAL A 114 -3.31 -14.53 -12.86
N ASP A 115 -4.33 -13.92 -13.48
CA ASP A 115 -4.21 -13.49 -14.88
C ASP A 115 -3.32 -12.25 -15.01
N HIS A 116 -2.12 -12.40 -15.56
CA HIS A 116 -1.19 -11.27 -15.77
C HIS A 116 -1.66 -10.31 -16.87
N ASN A 117 -2.65 -10.66 -17.68
CA ASN A 117 -3.26 -9.76 -18.67
C ASN A 117 -4.43 -8.93 -18.08
N TYR A 118 -4.91 -9.30 -16.89
CA TYR A 118 -5.91 -8.55 -16.15
C TYR A 118 -5.67 -8.69 -14.63
N ASN A 119 -4.67 -7.97 -14.14
CA ASN A 119 -4.40 -7.82 -12.71
C ASN A 119 -4.11 -6.33 -12.45
N PRO A 120 -5.15 -5.50 -12.26
CA PRO A 120 -5.00 -4.06 -12.17
C PRO A 120 -4.07 -3.63 -11.04
N VAL A 121 -3.19 -2.66 -11.33
CA VAL A 121 -2.21 -2.14 -10.36
C VAL A 121 -2.45 -0.65 -10.15
N GLY A 122 -2.60 -0.26 -8.88
CA GLY A 122 -2.60 1.14 -8.44
C GLY A 122 -1.24 1.49 -7.83
N SER A 123 -0.54 2.45 -8.43
CA SER A 123 0.71 3.01 -7.90
C SER A 123 0.40 4.32 -7.19
N TYR A 124 0.79 4.43 -5.91
CA TYR A 124 0.47 5.56 -5.04
C TYR A 124 1.75 6.26 -4.58
N ARG A 125 1.80 7.60 -4.62
CA ARG A 125 2.93 8.37 -4.11
C ARG A 125 2.48 9.57 -3.28
N LYS A 126 3.12 9.74 -2.12
CA LYS A 126 2.90 10.84 -1.19
C LYS A 126 4.22 11.30 -0.60
N ASN A 127 4.45 12.60 -0.64
CA ASN A 127 5.51 13.23 0.13
C ASN A 127 4.93 13.67 1.49
N PHE A 128 5.69 13.45 2.55
CA PHE A 128 5.35 13.86 3.91
C PHE A 128 6.62 14.25 4.66
N LYS A 129 6.46 14.93 5.80
CA LYS A 129 7.57 15.38 6.64
C LYS A 129 7.42 14.78 8.04
N ILE A 130 8.53 14.29 8.59
CA ILE A 130 8.58 13.83 9.98
C ILE A 130 8.80 15.04 10.90
N PRO A 131 8.01 15.20 11.98
CA PRO A 131 8.16 16.25 12.97
C PRO A 131 9.52 16.18 13.67
N LEU A 132 10.10 17.34 13.98
CA LEU A 132 11.41 17.41 14.64
C LEU A 132 11.41 16.79 16.05
N ASN A 133 10.29 16.86 16.77
CA ASN A 133 10.13 16.24 18.09
C ASN A 133 10.14 14.69 18.04
N TRP A 134 10.17 14.07 16.85
CA TRP A 134 10.34 12.63 16.71
C TRP A 134 11.81 12.20 16.60
N LYS A 135 12.77 13.15 16.59
CA LYS A 135 14.20 12.83 16.49
C LYS A 135 14.63 11.85 17.60
N GLY A 136 15.27 10.75 17.19
CA GLY A 136 15.74 9.71 18.11
C GLY A 136 14.68 8.69 18.52
N ARG A 137 13.45 8.78 18.01
CA ARG A 137 12.37 7.80 18.25
C ARG A 137 12.32 6.76 17.13
N GLU A 138 11.77 5.60 17.44
CA GLU A 138 11.31 4.65 16.43
C GLU A 138 10.04 5.16 15.77
N VAL A 139 9.96 5.02 14.44
CA VAL A 139 8.86 5.52 13.62
C VAL A 139 8.28 4.36 12.81
N PHE A 140 6.98 4.15 12.97
CA PHE A 140 6.25 3.07 12.31
C PHE A 140 5.26 3.64 11.31
N ILE A 141 5.15 3.02 10.14
CA ILE A 141 4.08 3.31 9.18
C ILE A 141 2.98 2.26 9.31
N HIS A 142 1.73 2.72 9.42
CA HIS A 142 0.59 1.86 9.65
C HIS A 142 -0.44 2.00 8.52
N PHE A 143 -0.73 0.89 7.85
CA PHE A 143 -1.82 0.78 6.89
C PHE A 143 -2.95 -0.03 7.53
N ALA A 144 -4.08 0.64 7.83
CA ALA A 144 -5.22 -0.02 8.46
C ALA A 144 -5.87 -1.09 7.55
N GLY A 145 -5.72 -0.95 6.23
CA GLY A 145 -6.15 -1.95 5.25
C GLY A 145 -5.76 -1.54 3.83
N VAL A 146 -5.26 -2.50 3.06
CA VAL A 146 -4.97 -2.37 1.62
C VAL A 146 -5.45 -3.64 0.95
N LYS A 147 -6.11 -3.53 -0.21
CA LYS A 147 -6.60 -4.68 -0.97
C LYS A 147 -5.99 -4.70 -2.37
N SER A 148 -5.53 -5.84 -2.89
CA SER A 148 -5.43 -7.15 -2.24
C SER A 148 -4.08 -7.43 -1.58
N ALA A 149 -3.01 -6.85 -2.12
CA ALA A 149 -1.65 -6.95 -1.63
C ALA A 149 -0.87 -5.71 -2.08
N PHE A 150 0.21 -5.38 -1.40
CA PHE A 150 1.02 -4.22 -1.79
C PHE A 150 2.48 -4.35 -1.39
N TYR A 151 3.32 -3.66 -2.16
CA TYR A 151 4.69 -3.37 -1.80
C TYR A 151 4.79 -1.92 -1.33
N ILE A 152 5.73 -1.66 -0.43
CA ILE A 152 6.02 -0.32 0.06
C ILE A 152 7.50 0.03 -0.13
N TRP A 153 7.73 1.27 -0.53
CA TRP A 153 9.03 1.90 -0.56
C TRP A 153 9.00 3.21 0.23
N ILE A 154 10.11 3.54 0.90
CA ILE A 154 10.33 4.82 1.57
C ILE A 154 11.65 5.38 1.05
N ASN A 155 11.63 6.61 0.55
CA ASN A 155 12.81 7.30 0.01
C ASN A 155 13.60 6.44 -1.02
N GLY A 156 12.91 5.76 -1.93
CA GLY A 156 13.53 4.90 -2.95
C GLY A 156 13.91 3.49 -2.51
N GLN A 157 13.82 3.17 -1.22
CA GLN A 157 14.22 1.86 -0.69
C GLN A 157 13.01 0.96 -0.47
N LYS A 158 13.07 -0.28 -0.95
CA LYS A 158 12.01 -1.29 -0.73
C LYS A 158 11.97 -1.61 0.77
N VAL A 159 10.84 -1.37 1.41
CA VAL A 159 10.65 -1.61 2.85
C VAL A 159 10.02 -2.97 3.08
N GLY A 160 8.97 -3.33 2.33
CA GLY A 160 8.24 -4.55 2.63
C GLY A 160 7.12 -4.91 1.65
N TYR A 161 6.36 -5.93 2.04
CA TYR A 161 5.22 -6.50 1.32
C TYR A 161 4.17 -6.99 2.33
N SER A 162 2.88 -6.93 1.99
CA SER A 162 1.81 -7.57 2.77
C SER A 162 0.66 -8.00 1.85
N GLN A 163 0.02 -9.13 2.20
CA GLN A 163 -1.28 -9.59 1.70
C GLN A 163 -2.17 -10.09 2.84
#